data_AF-A0A4Q0MIM2-F1
#
_entry.id   AF-A0A4Q0MIM2-F1
#
_cell.length_a   1.000
_cell.length_b   1.000
_cell.length_c   1.000
_cell.angle_alpha   90.00
_cell.angle_beta   90.00
_cell.angle_gamma   90.00
#
_symmetry.space_group_name_H-M   'P 1'
#
loop_
_entity.id
_entity.type
_entity.pdbx_description
1 polymer ?
#
loop_
_entity_poly.entity_id
_entity_poly.type
_entity_poly.pdbx_seq_one_letter_code
_entity_poly.pdbx_strand_id
1 'polypeptide(L)'
;MLDQTSPGRPPEAPPPREGGLLREALRRARIEAAEQTDVVIDLRQAEIARLEMLRDELAPVFAEVPAEVDLFDVGLAPGDRPRLFVDMVSFVEMSRDRRMYRFMRDGRHGRVCAAESEKTAAIVEAITSYVARRLIERERLLADDDRVFDSSSSRTHMHEMAARSEPEQSASPPPPSAARAPAPPAAPPAGRPWLRAITILLAFMLGGALGAAVVGGVILASAKGLLPF
;
A
#
# COMPACT_ATOMS: atom_id res chain seq x y z
N MET A 1 17.75 -60.69 -81.55
CA MET A 1 18.78 -59.74 -81.07
C MET A 1 18.19 -58.36 -81.21
N LEU A 2 17.78 -57.75 -80.08
CA LEU A 2 17.77 -56.31 -79.77
C LEU A 2 16.96 -56.16 -78.47
N ASP A 3 17.73 -56.22 -77.38
CA ASP A 3 17.36 -55.88 -76.01
C ASP A 3 17.06 -54.38 -75.94
N GLN A 4 15.83 -54.01 -75.56
CA GLN A 4 15.45 -52.61 -75.34
C GLN A 4 15.47 -52.34 -73.84
N THR A 5 16.61 -51.85 -73.38
CA THR A 5 16.85 -51.42 -72.01
C THR A 5 16.09 -50.10 -71.77
N SER A 6 15.06 -50.15 -70.93
CA SER A 6 14.32 -48.98 -70.46
C SER A 6 15.24 -48.08 -69.62
N PRO A 7 15.39 -46.77 -69.89
CA PRO A 7 16.22 -45.89 -69.08
C PRO A 7 15.54 -45.67 -67.72
N GLY A 8 16.27 -45.99 -66.65
CA GLY A 8 15.80 -45.85 -65.27
C GLY A 8 15.31 -44.42 -64.97
N ARG A 9 14.11 -44.34 -64.39
CA ARG A 9 13.57 -43.12 -63.79
C ARG A 9 14.60 -42.55 -62.80
N PRO A 10 15.00 -41.26 -62.89
CA PRO A 10 15.90 -40.68 -61.92
C PRO A 10 15.28 -40.74 -60.52
N PRO A 11 16.07 -40.90 -59.44
CA PRO A 11 15.56 -40.96 -58.09
C PRO A 11 14.75 -39.69 -57.80
N GLU A 12 13.48 -39.90 -57.49
CA GLU A 12 12.56 -38.85 -57.07
C GLU A 12 13.18 -38.14 -55.85
N ALA A 13 13.39 -36.82 -55.97
CA ALA A 13 13.97 -36.03 -54.89
C ALA A 13 13.12 -36.22 -53.63
N PRO A 14 13.73 -36.47 -52.45
CA PRO A 14 12.97 -36.63 -51.22
C PRO A 14 12.11 -35.37 -51.00
N PRO A 15 10.84 -35.53 -50.58
CA PRO A 15 9.96 -34.38 -50.36
C PRO A 15 10.65 -33.37 -49.44
N PRO A 16 10.54 -32.06 -49.72
CA PRO A 16 11.19 -31.04 -48.91
C PRO A 16 10.80 -31.24 -47.44
N ARG A 17 11.81 -31.49 -46.61
CA ARG A 17 11.62 -31.76 -45.17
C ARG A 17 10.86 -30.59 -44.55
N GLU A 18 9.81 -30.89 -43.81
CA GLU A 18 8.87 -29.99 -43.11
C GLU A 18 9.54 -29.14 -42.01
N GLY A 19 10.60 -28.40 -42.33
CA GLY A 19 11.31 -27.49 -41.42
C GLY A 19 10.55 -26.20 -41.12
N GLY A 20 9.29 -26.10 -41.54
CA GLY A 20 8.42 -24.93 -41.40
C GLY A 20 7.41 -25.03 -40.27
N LEU A 21 6.99 -26.24 -39.87
CA LEU A 21 5.84 -26.41 -38.96
C LEU A 21 6.04 -25.72 -37.62
N LEU A 22 7.24 -25.86 -37.02
CA LEU A 22 7.55 -25.15 -35.78
C LEU A 22 7.70 -23.63 -35.98
N ARG A 23 8.30 -23.18 -37.09
CA ARG A 23 8.44 -21.73 -37.36
C ARG A 23 7.09 -21.07 -37.60
N GLU A 24 6.20 -21.72 -38.32
CA GLU A 24 4.83 -21.28 -38.56
C GLU A 24 4.00 -21.34 -37.28
N ALA A 25 4.12 -22.41 -36.49
CA ALA A 25 3.49 -22.51 -35.18
C ALA A 25 3.98 -21.41 -34.23
N LEU A 26 5.28 -21.12 -34.17
CA LEU A 26 5.86 -20.03 -33.38
C LEU A 26 5.40 -18.66 -33.89
N ARG A 27 5.31 -18.45 -35.21
CA ARG A 27 4.78 -17.20 -35.79
C ARG A 27 3.31 -17.01 -35.40
N ARG A 28 2.49 -18.06 -35.51
CA ARG A 28 1.07 -18.04 -35.12
C ARG A 28 0.91 -17.79 -33.62
N ALA A 29 1.67 -18.49 -32.78
CA ALA A 29 1.63 -18.31 -31.33
C ALA A 29 2.06 -16.89 -30.90
N ARG A 30 3.01 -16.25 -31.60
CA ARG A 30 3.37 -14.85 -31.33
C ARG A 30 2.27 -13.87 -31.71
N ILE A 31 1.56 -14.11 -32.81
CA ILE A 31 0.43 -13.27 -33.24
C ILE A 31 -0.70 -13.40 -32.22
N GLU A 32 -1.08 -14.63 -31.84
CA GLU A 32 -2.10 -14.88 -30.82
C GLU A 32 -1.74 -14.26 -29.46
N ALA A 33 -0.47 -14.36 -29.04
CA ALA A 33 0.00 -13.70 -27.82
C ALA A 33 -0.06 -12.16 -27.91
N ALA A 34 0.20 -11.59 -29.09
CA ALA A 34 0.07 -10.15 -29.32
C ALA A 34 -1.41 -9.72 -29.27
N GLU A 35 -2.31 -10.44 -29.94
CA GLU A 35 -3.76 -10.18 -29.93
C GLU A 35 -4.34 -10.28 -28.51
N GLN A 36 -3.93 -11.28 -27.73
CA GLN A 36 -4.36 -11.42 -26.34
C GLN A 36 -3.89 -10.24 -25.48
N THR A 37 -2.67 -9.75 -25.70
CA THR A 37 -2.12 -8.60 -24.98
C THR A 37 -2.88 -7.32 -25.34
N ASP A 38 -3.20 -7.14 -26.62
CA ASP A 38 -3.94 -5.98 -27.13
C ASP A 38 -5.35 -5.90 -26.51
N VAL A 39 -6.08 -7.01 -26.49
CA VAL A 39 -7.41 -7.09 -25.86
C VAL A 39 -7.35 -6.75 -24.37
N VAL A 40 -6.31 -7.20 -23.65
CA VAL A 40 -6.15 -6.87 -22.22
C VAL A 40 -5.86 -5.38 -22.02
N ILE A 41 -5.07 -4.77 -22.90
CA ILE A 41 -4.79 -3.33 -22.87
C ILE A 41 -6.08 -2.54 -23.08
N ASP A 42 -6.87 -2.87 -24.10
CA ASP A 42 -8.13 -2.18 -24.39
C ASP A 42 -9.11 -2.26 -23.21
N LEU A 43 -9.24 -3.45 -22.62
CA LEU A 43 -10.10 -3.65 -21.45
C LEU A 43 -9.62 -2.81 -20.26
N ARG A 44 -8.31 -2.70 -20.05
CA ARG A 44 -7.73 -1.86 -19.00
C ARG A 44 -7.94 -0.37 -19.27
N GLN A 45 -7.81 0.08 -20.52
CA GLN A 45 -8.10 1.47 -20.88
C GLN A 45 -9.57 1.82 -20.67
N ALA A 46 -10.48 0.89 -21.00
CA ALA A 46 -11.91 1.05 -20.72
C ALA A 46 -12.20 1.14 -19.21
N GLU A 47 -11.52 0.35 -18.37
CA GLU A 47 -11.63 0.47 -16.91
C GLU A 47 -11.15 1.84 -16.40
N ILE A 48 -9.98 2.30 -16.87
CA ILE A 48 -9.42 3.61 -16.52
C ILE A 48 -10.41 4.71 -16.89
N ALA A 49 -10.92 4.72 -18.12
CA ALA A 49 -11.87 5.72 -18.58
C ALA A 49 -13.15 5.74 -17.72
N ARG A 50 -13.69 4.57 -17.35
CA ARG A 50 -14.88 4.48 -16.47
C ARG A 50 -14.62 5.02 -15.06
N LEU A 51 -13.42 4.85 -14.53
CA LEU A 51 -13.03 5.39 -13.23
C LEU A 51 -12.74 6.90 -13.30
N GLU A 52 -12.20 7.40 -14.41
CA GLU A 52 -12.05 8.84 -14.64
C GLU A 52 -13.40 9.54 -14.71
N MET A 53 -14.38 8.96 -15.42
CA MET A 53 -15.74 9.49 -15.44
C MET A 53 -16.36 9.54 -14.03
N LEU A 54 -16.16 8.50 -13.22
CA LEU A 54 -16.60 8.48 -11.83
C LEU A 54 -15.88 9.56 -10.99
N ARG A 55 -14.57 9.75 -11.17
CA ARG A 55 -13.81 10.81 -10.50
C ARG A 55 -14.38 12.19 -10.83
N ASP A 56 -14.69 12.43 -12.10
CA ASP A 56 -15.22 13.71 -12.54
C ASP A 56 -16.63 13.95 -11.95
N GLU A 57 -17.47 12.92 -11.84
CA GLU A 57 -18.76 12.98 -11.13
C GLU A 57 -18.61 13.23 -9.61
N LEU A 58 -17.50 12.79 -9.01
CA LEU A 58 -17.21 13.01 -7.60
C LEU A 58 -16.63 14.40 -7.31
N ALA A 59 -16.08 15.10 -8.31
CA ALA A 59 -15.43 16.39 -8.12
C ALA A 59 -16.32 17.43 -7.39
N PRO A 60 -17.63 17.57 -7.69
CA PRO A 60 -18.50 18.47 -6.94
C PRO A 60 -18.63 18.10 -5.46
N VAL A 61 -18.67 16.81 -5.13
CA VAL A 61 -18.77 16.33 -3.74
C VAL A 61 -17.53 16.73 -2.94
N PHE A 62 -16.34 16.56 -3.53
CA PHE A 62 -15.09 16.93 -2.84
C PHE A 62 -14.85 18.44 -2.80
N ALA A 63 -15.45 19.21 -3.71
CA ALA A 63 -15.42 20.68 -3.65
C ALA A 63 -16.16 21.25 -2.43
N GLU A 64 -17.08 20.48 -1.82
CA GLU A 64 -17.79 20.86 -0.59
C GLU A 64 -17.00 20.55 0.68
N VAL A 65 -15.89 19.83 0.59
CA VAL A 65 -15.05 19.48 1.76
C VAL A 65 -14.23 20.71 2.18
N PRO A 66 -14.20 21.06 3.48
CA PRO A 66 -13.40 22.19 3.97
C PRO A 66 -11.90 22.02 3.66
N ALA A 67 -11.24 23.09 3.22
CA ALA A 67 -9.86 23.05 2.74
C ALA A 67 -8.83 22.65 3.83
N GLU A 68 -9.17 22.84 5.10
CA GLU A 68 -8.33 22.46 6.24
C GLU A 68 -8.38 20.94 6.54
N VAL A 69 -9.21 20.18 5.83
CA VAL A 69 -9.42 18.74 6.05
C VAL A 69 -8.65 17.92 5.02
N ASP A 70 -7.41 17.55 5.36
CA ASP A 70 -6.54 16.68 4.55
C ASP A 70 -6.82 15.18 4.78
N LEU A 71 -8.10 14.78 4.73
CA LEU A 71 -8.51 13.41 5.04
C LEU A 71 -8.78 12.57 3.80
N PHE A 72 -8.96 13.21 2.65
CA PHE A 72 -9.33 12.59 1.39
C PHE A 72 -8.25 12.87 0.36
N ASP A 73 -7.91 11.84 -0.41
CA ASP A 73 -6.93 11.91 -1.49
C ASP A 73 -7.56 11.21 -2.71
N VAL A 74 -8.18 12.02 -3.56
CA VAL A 74 -8.90 11.53 -4.73
C VAL A 74 -7.92 11.38 -5.89
N GLY A 75 -7.51 10.15 -6.15
CA GLY A 75 -6.47 9.87 -7.13
C GLY A 75 -6.71 8.55 -7.86
N LEU A 76 -6.50 8.55 -9.17
CA LEU A 76 -6.52 7.33 -9.97
C LEU A 76 -5.13 6.69 -9.97
N ALA A 77 -5.00 5.50 -9.39
CA ALA A 77 -3.79 4.71 -9.45
C ALA A 77 -3.86 3.72 -10.62
N PRO A 78 -3.00 3.88 -11.64
CA PRO A 78 -2.91 2.89 -12.71
C PRO A 78 -2.23 1.62 -12.19
N GLY A 79 -2.77 0.47 -12.56
CA GLY A 79 -2.20 -0.84 -12.22
C GLY A 79 -2.89 -1.94 -13.02
N ASP A 80 -2.57 -3.20 -12.73
CA ASP A 80 -3.25 -4.35 -13.34
C ASP A 80 -4.75 -4.34 -13.04
N ARG A 81 -5.11 -3.86 -11.84
CA ARG A 81 -6.47 -3.49 -11.46
C ARG A 81 -6.46 -2.00 -11.11
N PRO A 82 -6.85 -1.11 -12.04
CA PRO A 82 -6.98 0.32 -11.78
C PRO A 82 -7.85 0.58 -10.55
N ARG A 83 -7.44 1.54 -9.73
CA ARG A 83 -8.17 1.93 -8.51
C ARG A 83 -8.30 3.44 -8.43
N LEU A 84 -9.50 3.91 -8.15
CA LEU A 84 -9.76 5.30 -7.79
C LEU A 84 -9.77 5.39 -6.27
N PHE A 85 -8.71 5.94 -5.68
CA PHE A 85 -8.66 6.20 -4.24
C PHE A 85 -9.57 7.38 -3.88
N VAL A 86 -10.20 7.26 -2.73
CA VAL A 86 -10.98 8.32 -2.07
C VAL A 86 -10.20 8.85 -0.87
N ASP A 87 -9.52 7.96 -0.16
CA ASP A 87 -8.57 8.25 0.90
C ASP A 87 -7.54 7.11 0.99
N MET A 88 -6.66 7.13 2.01
CA MET A 88 -5.61 6.12 2.19
C MET A 88 -6.11 4.67 2.33
N VAL A 89 -7.36 4.44 2.73
CA VAL A 89 -7.90 3.10 3.01
C VAL A 89 -9.16 2.77 2.20
N SER A 90 -9.71 3.71 1.46
CA SER A 90 -10.97 3.57 0.73
C SER A 90 -10.75 3.85 -0.75
N PHE A 91 -11.20 2.94 -1.60
CA PHE A 91 -11.01 3.03 -3.05
C PHE A 91 -12.15 2.38 -3.82
N VAL A 92 -12.32 2.76 -5.08
CA VAL A 92 -13.23 2.14 -6.03
C VAL A 92 -12.43 1.33 -7.03
N GLU A 93 -12.84 0.09 -7.26
CA GLU A 93 -12.34 -0.75 -8.35
C GLU A 93 -13.49 -1.25 -9.23
N MET A 94 -13.19 -1.61 -10.47
CA MET A 94 -14.14 -2.35 -11.29
C MET A 94 -14.21 -3.81 -10.81
N SER A 95 -15.41 -4.40 -10.86
CA SER A 95 -15.64 -5.81 -10.59
C SER A 95 -14.81 -6.70 -11.53
N ARG A 96 -14.68 -7.99 -11.20
CA ARG A 96 -13.86 -8.91 -12.01
C ARG A 96 -14.33 -9.01 -13.46
N ASP A 97 -15.62 -8.88 -13.67
CA ASP A 97 -16.30 -8.86 -14.97
C ASP A 97 -16.42 -7.44 -15.57
N ARG A 98 -15.91 -6.40 -14.90
CA ARG A 98 -15.85 -5.00 -15.35
C ARG A 98 -17.21 -4.35 -15.61
N ARG A 99 -18.27 -4.86 -14.99
CA ARG A 99 -19.63 -4.34 -15.16
C ARG A 99 -20.03 -3.42 -14.02
N MET A 100 -19.62 -3.77 -12.80
CA MET A 100 -19.99 -3.08 -11.58
C MET A 100 -18.79 -2.30 -11.04
N TYR A 101 -19.06 -1.14 -10.48
CA TYR A 101 -18.14 -0.47 -9.57
C TYR A 101 -18.25 -1.11 -8.18
N ARG A 102 -17.13 -1.22 -7.48
CA ARG A 102 -17.05 -1.74 -6.11
C ARG A 102 -16.32 -0.74 -5.24
N PHE A 103 -17.03 -0.11 -4.32
CA PHE A 103 -16.46 0.77 -3.32
C PHE A 103 -15.97 -0.06 -2.14
N MET A 104 -14.65 -0.13 -1.98
CA MET A 104 -13.95 -0.97 -1.01
C MET A 104 -13.35 -0.10 0.08
N ARG A 105 -13.30 -0.65 1.29
CA ARG A 105 -12.61 -0.05 2.43
C ARG A 105 -11.76 -1.08 3.15
N ASP A 106 -10.49 -0.78 3.33
CA ASP A 106 -9.56 -1.54 4.12
C ASP A 106 -9.63 -1.11 5.59
N GLY A 107 -9.68 -2.09 6.49
CA GLY A 107 -9.73 -1.84 7.91
C GLY A 107 -9.03 -2.93 8.71
N ARG A 108 -9.02 -2.78 10.03
CA ARG A 108 -8.36 -3.72 10.95
C ARG A 108 -8.87 -5.16 10.87
N HIS A 109 -10.10 -5.36 10.40
CA HIS A 109 -10.72 -6.69 10.23
C HIS A 109 -10.69 -7.16 8.77
N GLY A 110 -9.81 -6.56 7.95
CA GLY A 110 -9.72 -6.83 6.52
C GLY A 110 -10.52 -5.86 5.66
N ARG A 111 -10.73 -6.28 4.41
CA ARG A 111 -11.37 -5.48 3.36
C ARG A 111 -12.87 -5.70 3.35
N VAL A 112 -13.64 -4.63 3.32
CA VAL A 112 -15.10 -4.63 3.26
C VAL A 112 -15.57 -3.94 1.97
N CYS A 113 -16.54 -4.54 1.28
CA CYS A 113 -17.26 -3.87 0.19
C CYS A 113 -18.36 -3.01 0.83
N ALA A 114 -18.22 -1.69 0.72
CA ALA A 114 -19.19 -0.74 1.26
C ALA A 114 -20.39 -0.53 0.34
N ALA A 115 -20.17 -0.59 -0.99
CA ALA A 115 -21.23 -0.53 -2.00
C ALA A 115 -20.78 -1.19 -3.31
N GLU A 116 -21.73 -1.75 -4.05
CA GLU A 116 -21.50 -2.35 -5.38
C GLU A 116 -22.66 -2.02 -6.31
N SER A 117 -22.38 -1.49 -7.50
CA SER A 117 -23.43 -1.05 -8.44
C SER A 117 -22.87 -0.86 -9.85
N GLU A 118 -23.70 -1.08 -10.88
CA GLU A 118 -23.41 -0.71 -12.27
C GLU A 118 -23.59 0.81 -12.50
N LYS A 119 -24.44 1.45 -11.68
CA LYS A 119 -24.82 2.86 -11.85
C LYS A 119 -23.83 3.76 -11.11
N THR A 120 -23.21 4.69 -11.83
CA THR A 120 -22.26 5.67 -11.27
C THR A 120 -22.88 6.47 -10.13
N ALA A 121 -24.10 6.99 -10.31
CA ALA A 121 -24.83 7.76 -9.30
C ALA A 121 -24.97 7.04 -7.94
N ALA A 122 -25.18 5.72 -7.94
CA ALA A 122 -25.31 4.95 -6.69
C ALA A 122 -23.97 4.86 -5.94
N ILE A 123 -22.86 4.84 -6.66
CA ILE A 123 -21.51 4.84 -6.07
C ILE A 123 -21.17 6.23 -5.56
N VAL A 124 -21.50 7.28 -6.31
CA VAL A 124 -21.36 8.67 -5.88
C VAL A 124 -22.11 8.91 -4.58
N GLU A 125 -23.35 8.45 -4.46
CA GLU A 125 -24.15 8.54 -3.24
C GLU A 125 -23.50 7.79 -2.05
N ALA A 126 -22.99 6.58 -2.30
CA ALA A 126 -22.32 5.78 -1.28
C ALA A 126 -21.03 6.45 -0.77
N ILE A 127 -20.25 7.03 -1.68
CA ILE A 127 -19.01 7.77 -1.35
C ILE A 127 -19.36 9.07 -0.63
N THR A 128 -20.38 9.79 -1.07
CA THR A 128 -20.86 11.02 -0.39
C THR A 128 -21.27 10.71 1.04
N SER A 129 -22.05 9.65 1.25
CA SER A 129 -22.44 9.18 2.58
C SER A 129 -21.24 8.75 3.44
N TYR A 130 -20.18 8.24 2.80
CA TYR A 130 -18.93 7.91 3.48
C TYR A 130 -18.16 9.15 3.91
N VAL A 131 -17.96 10.11 3.00
CA VAL A 131 -17.28 11.39 3.25
C VAL A 131 -17.97 12.14 4.40
N ALA A 132 -19.30 12.26 4.36
CA ALA A 132 -20.08 12.91 5.41
C ALA A 132 -19.87 12.26 6.79
N ARG A 133 -19.94 10.91 6.86
CA ARG A 133 -19.67 10.18 8.10
C ARG A 133 -18.25 10.43 8.61
N ARG A 134 -17.27 10.46 7.71
CA ARG A 134 -15.87 10.65 8.07
C ARG A 134 -15.57 12.06 8.59
N LEU A 135 -16.21 13.08 8.02
CA LEU A 135 -16.14 14.46 8.51
C LEU A 135 -16.72 14.58 9.93
N ILE A 136 -17.88 13.98 10.17
CA ILE A 136 -18.51 13.97 11.51
C ILE A 136 -17.65 13.19 12.52
N GLU A 137 -17.08 12.06 12.12
CA GLU A 137 -16.16 11.30 12.97
C GLU A 137 -14.94 12.14 13.37
N ARG A 138 -14.36 12.90 12.43
CA ARG A 138 -13.24 13.82 12.72
C ARG A 138 -13.65 14.89 13.72
N GLU A 139 -14.80 15.54 13.52
CA GLU A 139 -15.28 16.59 14.43
C GLU A 139 -15.46 16.06 15.86
N ARG A 140 -16.05 14.87 16.01
CA ARG A 140 -16.22 14.23 17.32
C ARG A 140 -14.90 13.93 18.02
N LEU A 141 -13.91 13.42 17.27
CA LEU A 141 -12.59 13.12 17.82
C LEU A 141 -11.87 14.40 18.30
N LEU A 142 -11.98 15.50 17.55
CA LEU A 142 -11.41 16.79 17.95
C LEU A 142 -12.09 17.34 19.21
N ALA A 143 -13.43 17.28 19.27
CA ALA A 143 -14.18 17.76 20.43
C ALA A 143 -13.93 16.93 21.71
N ASP A 144 -13.70 15.62 21.58
CA ASP A 144 -13.38 14.75 22.72
C ASP A 144 -11.95 14.99 23.23
N ASP A 145 -10.97 15.23 22.34
CA ASP A 145 -9.60 15.57 22.72
C ASP A 145 -9.55 16.88 23.54
N ASP A 146 -10.30 17.91 23.15
CA ASP A 146 -10.38 19.19 23.88
C ASP A 146 -10.89 19.00 25.33
N ARG A 147 -11.86 18.10 25.55
CA ARG A 147 -12.37 17.77 26.89
C ARG A 147 -11.35 17.04 27.76
N VAL A 148 -10.57 16.13 27.16
CA VAL A 148 -9.51 15.41 27.89
C VAL A 148 -8.45 16.40 28.37
N PHE A 149 -8.03 17.33 27.53
CA PHE A 149 -7.08 18.37 27.89
C PHE A 149 -7.57 19.24 29.06
N ASP A 150 -8.80 19.76 28.99
CA ASP A 150 -9.39 20.58 30.08
C ASP A 150 -9.46 19.81 31.41
N SER A 151 -9.91 18.55 31.37
CA SER A 151 -9.99 17.72 32.58
C SER A 151 -8.61 17.42 33.21
N SER A 152 -7.55 17.35 32.39
CA SER A 152 -6.18 17.09 32.86
C SER A 152 -5.55 18.33 33.48
N SER A 153 -5.75 19.50 32.86
CA SER A 153 -5.31 20.79 33.40
C SER A 153 -6.03 21.12 34.70
N SER A 154 -7.34 20.85 34.77
CA SER A 154 -8.15 21.01 35.98
C SER A 154 -7.67 20.07 37.10
N ARG A 155 -7.35 18.80 36.79
CA ARG A 155 -6.80 17.86 37.78
C ARG A 155 -5.42 18.26 38.28
N THR A 156 -4.54 18.74 37.40
CA THR A 156 -3.22 19.24 37.78
C THR A 156 -3.33 20.50 38.65
N HIS A 157 -4.20 21.46 38.30
CA HIS A 157 -4.46 22.64 39.13
C HIS A 157 -5.04 22.28 40.50
N MET A 158 -5.97 21.32 40.56
CA MET A 158 -6.54 20.85 41.83
C MET A 158 -5.50 20.11 42.68
N HIS A 159 -4.63 19.30 42.06
CA HIS A 159 -3.54 18.62 42.77
C HIS A 159 -2.48 19.60 43.27
N GLU A 160 -2.16 20.64 42.48
CA GLU A 160 -1.21 21.68 42.86
C GLU A 160 -1.76 22.61 43.95
N MET A 161 -3.06 22.97 43.90
CA MET A 161 -3.71 23.69 44.99
C MET A 161 -3.77 22.85 46.26
N ALA A 162 -4.09 21.55 46.16
CA ALA A 162 -4.08 20.62 47.29
C ALA A 162 -2.69 20.51 47.93
N ALA A 163 -1.63 20.42 47.12
CA ALA A 163 -0.24 20.38 47.59
C ALA A 163 0.25 21.70 48.20
N ARG A 164 -0.27 22.86 47.74
CA ARG A 164 0.02 24.17 48.36
C ARG A 164 -0.77 24.43 49.64
N SER A 165 -1.87 23.70 49.87
CA SER A 165 -2.71 23.84 51.05
C SER A 165 -2.34 22.91 52.21
N GLU A 166 -1.23 22.15 52.12
CA GLU A 166 -0.69 21.47 53.31
C GLU A 166 -0.02 22.49 54.25
N PRO A 167 -0.55 22.71 55.47
CA PRO A 167 0.19 23.42 56.51
C PRO A 167 1.24 22.46 57.07
N GLU A 168 2.46 22.96 57.30
CA GLU A 168 3.41 22.32 58.24
C GLU A 168 2.71 22.07 59.58
N GLN A 169 2.30 20.83 59.86
CA GLN A 169 2.10 20.42 61.24
C GLN A 169 2.35 18.92 61.47
N SER A 170 3.30 18.70 62.37
CA SER A 170 3.63 17.48 63.10
C SER A 170 4.53 16.46 62.40
N ALA A 171 5.83 16.76 62.47
CA ALA A 171 6.84 15.75 62.74
C ALA A 171 6.41 14.90 63.96
N SER A 172 6.20 13.61 63.75
CA SER A 172 6.18 12.59 64.79
C SER A 172 7.34 11.63 64.49
N PRO A 173 8.13 11.19 65.49
CA PRO A 173 9.28 10.33 65.23
C PRO A 173 8.80 8.95 64.73
N PRO A 174 9.57 8.28 63.86
CA PRO A 174 9.17 6.98 63.30
C PRO A 174 9.24 5.87 64.38
N PRO A 175 8.29 4.91 64.40
CA PRO A 175 8.47 3.67 65.15
C PRO A 175 9.54 2.78 64.50
N PRO A 176 10.22 1.92 65.27
CA PRO A 176 11.28 1.06 64.75
C PRO A 176 10.77 0.08 63.70
N SER A 177 11.56 -0.02 62.63
CA SER A 177 11.43 -0.90 61.48
C SER A 177 11.09 -2.35 61.86
N ALA A 178 9.85 -2.76 61.62
CA ALA A 178 9.48 -4.16 61.49
C ALA A 178 9.51 -4.51 60.00
N ALA A 179 10.37 -5.47 59.66
CA ALA A 179 10.69 -5.94 58.33
C ALA A 179 9.45 -6.12 57.43
N ARG A 180 9.38 -5.32 56.36
CA ARG A 180 8.47 -5.56 55.25
C ARG A 180 9.23 -6.33 54.16
N ALA A 181 8.76 -7.55 53.89
CA ALA A 181 9.26 -8.43 52.84
C ALA A 181 9.36 -7.73 51.47
N PRO A 182 10.31 -8.12 50.59
CA PRO A 182 10.49 -7.47 49.30
C PRO A 182 9.24 -7.65 48.43
N ALA A 183 8.64 -6.54 48.02
CA ALA A 183 7.59 -6.52 47.01
C ALA A 183 8.16 -6.99 45.65
N PRO A 184 7.38 -7.71 44.82
CA PRO A 184 7.81 -8.14 43.50
C PRO A 184 8.12 -6.92 42.62
N PRO A 185 9.10 -7.01 41.70
CA PRO A 185 9.49 -5.88 40.86
C PRO A 185 8.30 -5.45 39.97
N ALA A 186 8.03 -4.14 39.98
CA ALA A 186 7.03 -3.52 39.12
C ALA A 186 7.34 -3.80 37.64
N ALA A 187 6.32 -4.21 36.89
CA ALA A 187 6.39 -4.31 35.44
C ALA A 187 6.74 -2.94 34.83
N PRO A 188 7.55 -2.89 33.74
CA PRO A 188 7.92 -1.63 33.11
C PRO A 188 6.67 -0.93 32.53
N PRO A 189 6.62 0.40 32.50
CA PRO A 189 5.57 1.12 31.79
C PRO A 189 5.64 0.73 30.31
N ALA A 190 4.47 0.41 29.72
CA ALA A 190 4.32 0.19 28.29
C ALA A 190 4.59 1.51 27.55
N GLY A 191 5.87 1.79 27.33
CA GLY A 191 6.37 2.93 26.56
C GLY A 191 6.13 2.70 25.07
N ARG A 192 5.63 3.76 24.42
CA ARG A 192 5.37 3.86 22.98
C ARG A 192 6.58 3.40 22.16
N PRO A 193 6.51 2.27 21.41
CA PRO A 193 7.68 1.66 20.76
C PRO A 193 8.19 2.39 19.50
N TRP A 194 7.50 3.43 19.03
CA TRP A 194 7.81 4.07 17.75
C TRP A 194 9.02 5.03 17.76
N LEU A 195 9.47 5.48 18.94
CA LEU A 195 10.55 6.48 19.06
C LEU A 195 11.97 5.90 19.22
N ARG A 196 12.13 4.57 19.26
CA ARG A 196 13.46 3.90 19.20
C ARG A 196 13.80 3.33 17.82
N ALA A 197 12.86 3.33 16.88
CA ALA A 197 13.11 2.90 15.50
C ALA A 197 13.87 3.96 14.69
N ILE A 198 13.79 5.24 15.08
CA ILE A 198 14.42 6.34 14.34
C ILE A 198 15.94 6.40 14.56
N THR A 199 16.47 5.98 15.71
CA THR A 199 17.91 6.03 15.98
C THR A 199 18.70 4.90 15.34
N ILE A 200 18.08 3.74 15.06
CA ILE A 200 18.74 2.63 14.35
C ILE A 200 18.82 2.92 12.84
N LEU A 201 17.81 3.59 12.27
CA LEU A 201 17.82 3.96 10.85
C LEU A 201 18.88 5.04 10.54
N LEU A 202 19.14 5.95 11.49
CA LEU A 202 20.16 7.01 11.33
C LEU A 202 21.59 6.49 11.49
N ALA A 203 21.80 5.40 12.25
CA ALA A 203 23.10 4.73 12.33
C ALA A 203 23.41 3.88 11.07
N PHE A 204 22.39 3.36 10.39
CA PHE A 204 22.58 2.58 9.15
C PHE A 204 22.84 3.47 7.91
N MET A 205 22.30 4.69 7.89
CA MET A 205 22.58 5.67 6.84
C MET A 205 24.02 6.24 6.87
N LEU A 206 24.71 6.20 8.02
CA LEU A 206 26.12 6.58 8.10
C LEU A 206 27.09 5.40 7.88
N GLY A 207 26.65 4.15 8.07
CA GLY A 207 27.46 2.95 7.84
C GLY A 207 27.39 2.38 6.40
N GLY A 208 26.29 2.61 5.68
CA GLY A 208 26.08 2.07 4.32
C GLY A 208 26.93 2.73 3.23
N ALA A 209 27.39 3.96 3.45
CA ALA A 209 28.17 4.70 2.44
C ALA A 209 29.64 4.23 2.35
N LEU A 210 30.17 3.58 3.40
CA LEU A 210 31.55 3.08 3.42
C LEU A 210 31.70 1.65 2.86
N GLY A 211 30.62 0.84 2.89
CA GLY A 211 30.65 -0.54 2.36
C GLY A 211 30.59 -0.62 0.83
N ALA A 212 29.88 0.29 0.17
CA ALA A 212 29.72 0.28 -1.29
C ALA A 212 31.01 0.68 -2.04
N ALA A 213 31.90 1.46 -1.41
CA ALA A 213 33.17 1.88 -2.03
C ALA A 213 34.21 0.75 -2.07
N VAL A 214 34.23 -0.16 -1.08
CA VAL A 214 35.22 -1.25 -1.02
C VAL A 214 34.89 -2.35 -2.03
N VAL A 215 33.61 -2.71 -2.19
CA VAL A 215 33.20 -3.75 -3.16
C VAL A 215 33.32 -3.25 -4.61
N GLY A 216 32.96 -1.99 -4.88
CA GLY A 216 33.17 -1.38 -6.20
C GLY A 216 34.65 -1.28 -6.59
N GLY A 217 35.52 -0.97 -5.63
CA GLY A 217 36.97 -0.92 -5.84
C GLY A 217 37.58 -2.28 -6.18
N VAL A 218 37.15 -3.35 -5.52
CA VAL A 218 37.65 -4.72 -5.76
C VAL A 218 37.20 -5.25 -7.13
N ILE A 219 35.95 -4.99 -7.53
CA ILE A 219 35.44 -5.42 -8.84
C ILE A 219 36.12 -4.65 -9.99
N LEU A 220 36.41 -3.36 -9.80
CA LEU A 220 37.11 -2.55 -10.81
C LEU A 220 38.62 -2.89 -10.89
N ALA A 221 39.23 -3.34 -9.79
CA ALA A 221 40.61 -3.80 -9.77
C ALA A 221 40.80 -5.18 -10.43
N SER A 222 39.84 -6.10 -10.28
CA SER A 222 39.86 -7.39 -10.99
C SER A 222 39.65 -7.26 -12.50
N ALA A 223 38.89 -6.27 -12.96
CA ALA A 223 38.65 -6.04 -14.39
C ALA A 223 39.87 -5.44 -15.13
N LYS A 224 40.86 -4.89 -14.41
CA LYS A 224 42.06 -4.26 -14.99
C LYS A 224 43.36 -5.08 -14.83
N GLY A 225 43.29 -6.29 -14.28
CA GLY A 225 44.43 -7.21 -14.22
C GLY A 225 45.60 -6.75 -13.33
N LEU A 226 45.32 -5.97 -12.28
CA LEU A 226 46.34 -5.32 -11.46
C LEU A 226 46.65 -6.00 -10.12
N LEU A 227 46.24 -7.26 -9.90
CA LEU A 227 46.67 -8.04 -8.74
C LEU A 227 47.32 -9.37 -9.21
N PRO A 228 48.60 -9.62 -8.86
CA PRO A 228 49.11 -10.98 -8.85
C PRO A 228 48.49 -11.71 -7.66
N PHE A 229 48.21 -12.99 -7.83
CA PHE A 229 47.59 -13.86 -6.83
C PHE A 229 48.24 -13.79 -5.44
#